data_AF-A0A9E3VCS9-F1
#
_entry.id   AF-A0A9E3VCS9-F1
#
_cell.length_a   1.000
_cell.length_b   1.000
_cell.length_c   1.000
_cell.angle_alpha   90.00
_cell.angle_beta   90.00
_cell.angle_gamma   90.00
#
_symmetry.space_group_name_H-M   'P 1'
#
loop_
_entity.id
_entity.type
_entity.pdbx_description
1 polymer ?
#
loop_
_entity_poly.entity_id
_entity_poly.type
_entity_poly.pdbx_seq_one_letter_code
_entity_poly.pdbx_strand_id
1 'polypeptide(L)'
;MAQPGRAATFDGPPRGEPVLVATDFDDTLRGEFDPDFKGRQYPGAKELFAALDAGPDGRDVHNDVHLVTARDGHVRKAEAAMDATGIAYSSISYGNVFSGAMVLLHRFKAAENQKVEDIETLLTRNPGHQAVLFGDTVQADSKVFRRLLEDHPDRVAVAMLHEPRGFPAADDLRGRDDVVIFRDYAEAAKALLERGLISAAQCQGVVAAVDAHPEREVDGRVVVDWDK
;
A
#
# COMPACT_ATOMS: atom_id res chain seq x y z
N MET A 1 4.88 1.84 41.86
CA MET A 1 3.77 2.49 41.14
C MET A 1 4.31 2.91 39.79
N ALA A 2 3.96 2.19 38.73
CA ALA A 2 4.36 2.54 37.36
C ALA A 2 3.50 3.70 36.86
N GLN A 3 4.11 4.72 36.27
CA GLN A 3 3.38 5.79 35.58
C GLN A 3 2.70 5.18 34.33
N PRO A 4 1.46 5.56 34.02
CA PRO A 4 0.85 5.20 32.74
C PRO A 4 1.65 5.84 31.61
N GLY A 5 2.14 5.00 30.69
CA GLY A 5 2.87 5.44 29.50
C GLY A 5 1.98 6.37 28.68
N ARG A 6 2.46 7.59 28.49
CA ARG A 6 1.89 8.56 27.55
C ARG A 6 2.03 7.94 26.15
N ALA A 7 0.92 7.70 25.45
CA ALA A 7 0.94 7.28 24.06
C ALA A 7 1.85 8.24 23.27
N ALA A 8 2.85 7.71 22.58
CA ALA A 8 3.67 8.49 21.67
C ALA A 8 2.73 9.02 20.58
N THR A 9 2.49 10.33 20.56
CA THR A 9 1.84 10.98 19.42
C THR A 9 2.77 10.85 18.23
N PHE A 10 2.27 10.23 17.16
CA PHE A 10 3.00 10.10 15.91
C PHE A 10 3.09 11.47 15.23
N ASP A 11 4.28 12.07 15.19
CA ASP A 11 4.53 13.38 14.58
C ASP A 11 4.81 13.28 13.06
N GLY A 12 4.70 12.09 12.44
CA GLY A 12 5.14 11.86 11.07
C GLY A 12 6.66 11.78 10.94
N PRO A 13 7.19 11.32 9.78
CA PRO A 13 8.57 11.64 9.44
C PRO A 13 8.75 13.16 9.45
N PRO A 14 9.90 13.70 9.90
CA PRO A 14 10.21 15.11 9.76
C PRO A 14 9.97 15.57 8.32
N ARG A 15 9.30 16.72 8.13
CA ARG A 15 8.91 17.19 6.79
C ARG A 15 10.10 17.18 5.82
N GLY A 16 9.97 16.40 4.75
CA GLY A 16 10.95 16.31 3.68
C GLY A 16 12.11 15.34 3.93
N GLU A 17 11.99 14.44 4.91
CA GLU A 17 12.81 13.22 4.94
C GLU A 17 12.28 12.18 3.94
N PRO A 18 13.17 11.49 3.21
CA PRO A 18 12.78 10.50 2.21
C PRO A 18 12.08 9.30 2.88
N VAL A 19 11.01 8.84 2.25
CA VAL A 19 10.23 7.69 2.72
C VAL A 19 10.29 6.57 1.70
N LEU A 20 10.53 5.36 2.18
CA LEU A 20 10.42 4.17 1.34
C LEU A 20 8.95 3.83 1.19
N VAL A 21 8.50 3.50 -0.02
CA VAL A 21 7.15 3.00 -0.25
C VAL A 21 7.24 1.53 -0.54
N ALA A 22 6.72 0.68 0.35
CA ALA A 22 6.61 -0.76 0.13
C ALA A 22 5.16 -1.11 -0.18
N THR A 23 4.85 -1.54 -1.40
CA THR A 23 3.46 -1.78 -1.82
C THR A 23 3.24 -3.22 -2.25
N ASP A 24 2.08 -3.79 -1.89
CA ASP A 24 1.54 -4.97 -2.57
C ASP A 24 0.96 -4.58 -3.94
N PHE A 25 0.59 -5.59 -4.73
CA PHE A 25 -0.01 -5.45 -6.05
C PHE A 25 -1.52 -5.79 -6.08
N ASP A 26 -1.87 -6.99 -5.63
CA ASP A 26 -3.19 -7.56 -5.84
C ASP A 26 -4.16 -6.94 -4.83
N ASP A 27 -5.29 -6.46 -5.30
CA ASP A 27 -6.28 -5.69 -4.52
C ASP A 27 -5.76 -4.42 -3.85
N THR A 28 -4.48 -4.10 -3.99
CA THR A 28 -3.87 -2.82 -3.62
C THR A 28 -3.81 -1.88 -4.82
N LEU A 29 -3.08 -2.23 -5.89
CA LEU A 29 -2.98 -1.40 -7.11
C LEU A 29 -4.03 -1.77 -8.16
N ARG A 30 -4.44 -3.03 -8.16
CA ARG A 30 -5.32 -3.63 -9.16
C ARG A 30 -6.24 -4.65 -8.51
N GLY A 31 -7.55 -4.58 -8.78
CA GLY A 31 -8.50 -5.56 -8.23
C GLY A 31 -8.24 -6.97 -8.77
N GLU A 32 -8.09 -7.94 -7.88
CA GLU A 32 -8.03 -9.37 -8.20
C GLU A 32 -9.27 -10.08 -7.63
N PHE A 33 -9.58 -9.79 -6.36
CA PHE A 33 -10.76 -10.26 -5.64
C PHE A 33 -11.85 -9.21 -5.51
N ASP A 34 -11.55 -7.92 -5.70
CA ASP A 34 -12.58 -6.88 -5.81
C ASP A 34 -13.44 -7.12 -7.07
N PRO A 35 -14.75 -7.38 -6.92
CA PRO A 35 -15.63 -7.66 -8.05
C PRO A 35 -15.86 -6.45 -8.95
N ASP A 36 -15.79 -5.23 -8.41
CA ASP A 36 -16.05 -3.98 -9.14
C ASP A 36 -14.83 -3.58 -9.98
N PHE A 37 -13.62 -4.01 -9.55
CA PHE A 37 -12.34 -3.66 -10.17
C PHE A 37 -11.55 -4.86 -10.71
N LYS A 38 -12.19 -6.02 -10.89
CA LYS A 38 -11.49 -7.24 -11.30
C LYS A 38 -10.67 -7.07 -12.57
N GLY A 39 -9.37 -7.27 -12.44
CA GLY A 39 -8.39 -7.12 -13.50
C GLY A 39 -8.10 -5.67 -13.92
N ARG A 40 -8.59 -4.66 -13.18
CA ARG A 40 -8.42 -3.23 -13.49
C ARG A 40 -7.65 -2.52 -12.38
N GLN A 41 -6.85 -1.54 -12.77
CA GLN A 41 -6.16 -0.68 -11.81
C GLN A 41 -7.21 0.18 -11.07
N TYR A 42 -7.00 0.45 -9.78
CA TYR A 42 -7.86 1.40 -9.08
C TYR A 42 -7.62 2.84 -9.58
N PRO A 43 -8.69 3.65 -9.73
CA PRO A 43 -8.58 5.07 -10.06
C PRO A 43 -7.69 5.80 -9.04
N GLY A 44 -6.86 6.73 -9.51
CA GLY A 44 -5.98 7.52 -8.65
C GLY A 44 -4.75 6.79 -8.10
N ALA A 45 -4.65 5.46 -8.23
CA ALA A 45 -3.49 4.71 -7.75
C ALA A 45 -2.19 5.18 -8.40
N LYS A 46 -2.16 5.25 -9.73
CA LYS A 46 -0.98 5.72 -10.46
C LYS A 46 -0.54 7.10 -10.02
N GLU A 47 -1.49 8.03 -9.90
CA GLU A 47 -1.24 9.41 -9.50
C GLU A 47 -0.72 9.50 -8.07
N LEU A 48 -1.22 8.65 -7.16
CA LEU A 48 -0.77 8.62 -5.77
C LEU A 48 0.68 8.16 -5.66
N PHE A 49 1.05 7.07 -6.33
CA PHE A 49 2.42 6.57 -6.30
C PHE A 49 3.39 7.52 -7.02
N ALA A 50 2.96 8.17 -8.10
CA ALA A 50 3.75 9.24 -8.72
C ALA A 50 3.93 10.46 -7.80
N ALA A 51 2.92 10.81 -7.00
CA ALA A 51 3.01 11.88 -6.02
C ALA A 51 3.98 11.53 -4.88
N LEU A 52 3.95 10.30 -4.40
CA LEU A 52 4.88 9.80 -3.38
C LEU A 52 6.32 9.79 -3.88
N ASP A 53 6.55 9.29 -5.10
CA ASP A 53 7.89 9.27 -5.72
C ASP A 53 8.45 10.67 -5.99
N ALA A 54 7.58 11.67 -6.23
CA ALA A 54 8.00 13.06 -6.40
C ALA A 54 8.23 13.80 -5.06
N GLY A 55 7.72 13.26 -3.95
CA GLY A 55 7.74 13.91 -2.63
C GLY A 55 6.93 15.22 -2.54
N PRO A 56 6.72 15.76 -1.34
CA PRO A 56 5.82 16.92 -1.11
C PRO A 56 6.39 18.26 -1.61
N ASP A 57 7.70 18.39 -1.75
CA ASP A 57 8.35 19.65 -2.16
C ASP A 57 8.77 19.65 -3.64
N GLY A 58 8.43 18.61 -4.41
CA GLY A 58 9.02 18.37 -5.73
C GLY A 58 10.54 18.18 -5.68
N ARG A 59 11.09 17.97 -4.47
CA ARG A 59 12.43 17.41 -4.28
C ARG A 59 12.33 16.02 -4.83
N ASP A 60 12.92 15.85 -5.99
CA ASP A 60 13.09 14.59 -6.68
C ASP A 60 13.65 13.52 -5.72
N VAL A 61 12.77 12.80 -5.04
CA VAL A 61 13.07 11.61 -4.23
C VAL A 61 12.94 10.35 -5.09
N HIS A 62 13.15 10.49 -6.42
CA HIS A 62 13.00 9.41 -7.39
C HIS A 62 13.58 8.10 -6.88
N ASN A 63 12.78 7.04 -7.03
CA ASN A 63 13.12 5.64 -6.82
C ASN A 63 13.00 5.11 -5.38
N ASP A 64 12.02 5.55 -4.61
CA ASP A 64 11.72 4.95 -3.29
C ASP A 64 10.51 4.00 -3.31
N VAL A 65 9.87 3.76 -4.47
CA VAL A 65 8.76 2.79 -4.60
C VAL A 65 9.27 1.37 -4.86
N HIS A 66 9.06 0.49 -3.89
CA HIS A 66 9.42 -0.93 -3.92
C HIS A 66 8.16 -1.81 -3.88
N LEU A 67 8.03 -2.70 -4.86
CA LEU A 67 6.94 -3.67 -4.90
C LEU A 67 7.29 -4.90 -4.06
N VAL A 68 6.39 -5.33 -3.19
CA VAL A 68 6.51 -6.54 -2.37
C VAL A 68 5.28 -7.40 -2.60
N THR A 69 5.42 -8.50 -3.36
CA THR A 69 4.28 -9.35 -3.74
C THR A 69 4.52 -10.82 -3.41
N ALA A 70 3.46 -11.50 -2.97
CA ALA A 70 3.48 -12.94 -2.73
C ALA A 70 3.33 -13.78 -4.01
N ARG A 71 3.19 -13.17 -5.20
CA ARG A 71 3.06 -13.89 -6.47
C ARG A 71 4.29 -14.79 -6.71
N ASP A 72 4.02 -16.07 -6.98
CA ASP A 72 5.01 -17.12 -7.13
C ASP A 72 5.73 -17.03 -8.48
N GLY A 73 6.84 -16.29 -8.53
CA GLY A 73 7.87 -16.41 -9.60
C GLY A 73 7.41 -16.16 -11.04
N HIS A 74 6.17 -15.76 -11.30
CA HIS A 74 5.71 -15.27 -12.59
C HIS A 74 6.13 -13.81 -12.80
N VAL A 75 7.42 -13.53 -12.54
CA VAL A 75 8.12 -12.25 -12.65
C VAL A 75 7.65 -11.48 -13.87
N ARG A 76 7.67 -12.11 -15.05
CA ARG A 76 7.24 -11.47 -16.31
C ARG A 76 5.76 -11.05 -16.37
N LYS A 77 4.86 -11.76 -15.69
CA LYS A 77 3.44 -11.38 -15.64
C LYS A 77 3.17 -10.30 -14.61
N ALA A 78 3.90 -10.30 -13.50
CA ALA A 78 3.84 -9.25 -12.49
C ALA A 78 4.44 -7.95 -13.06
N GLU A 79 5.64 -8.01 -13.64
CA GLU A 79 6.28 -6.90 -14.34
C GLU A 79 5.38 -6.37 -15.46
N ALA A 80 4.88 -7.21 -16.37
CA ALA A 80 4.00 -6.73 -17.44
C ALA A 80 2.68 -6.13 -16.91
N ALA A 81 2.15 -6.63 -15.79
CA ALA A 81 0.95 -6.07 -15.17
C ALA A 81 1.25 -4.75 -14.45
N MET A 82 2.45 -4.58 -13.88
CA MET A 82 2.95 -3.33 -13.30
C MET A 82 3.27 -2.30 -14.38
N ASP A 83 3.94 -2.69 -15.45
CA ASP A 83 4.20 -1.81 -16.58
C ASP A 83 2.89 -1.29 -17.18
N ALA A 84 1.84 -2.12 -17.15
CA ALA A 84 0.49 -1.71 -17.56
C ALA A 84 -0.17 -0.71 -16.60
N THR A 85 0.24 -0.59 -15.34
CA THR A 85 -0.23 0.49 -14.45
C THR A 85 0.48 1.82 -14.74
N GLY A 86 1.66 1.76 -15.35
CA GLY A 86 2.50 2.93 -15.59
C GLY A 86 3.03 3.59 -14.31
N ILE A 87 3.06 2.84 -13.20
CA ILE A 87 3.70 3.23 -11.94
C ILE A 87 5.21 2.96 -12.06
N ALA A 88 6.03 3.96 -11.77
CA ALA A 88 7.48 3.78 -11.66
C ALA A 88 7.81 3.03 -10.36
N TYR A 89 8.73 2.08 -10.42
CA TYR A 89 9.21 1.31 -9.27
C TYR A 89 10.71 1.02 -9.39
N SER A 90 11.37 0.88 -8.25
CA SER A 90 12.82 0.74 -8.13
C SER A 90 13.26 -0.71 -8.02
N SER A 91 12.40 -1.54 -7.43
CA SER A 91 12.64 -2.98 -7.31
C SER A 91 11.35 -3.73 -7.11
N ILE A 92 11.39 -5.03 -7.38
CA ILE A 92 10.32 -5.96 -7.03
C ILE A 92 10.91 -7.10 -6.19
N SER A 93 10.25 -7.40 -5.07
CA SER A 93 10.47 -8.62 -4.28
C SER A 93 9.31 -9.59 -4.48
N TYR A 94 9.66 -10.88 -4.60
CA TYR A 94 8.72 -11.95 -4.96
C TYR A 94 8.79 -13.10 -3.95
N GLY A 95 7.67 -13.80 -3.78
CA GLY A 95 7.61 -15.05 -3.03
C GLY A 95 8.59 -16.12 -3.53
N ASN A 96 9.33 -16.75 -2.62
CA ASN A 96 10.29 -17.82 -2.95
C ASN A 96 9.61 -19.00 -3.67
N VAL A 97 10.15 -19.37 -4.83
CA VAL A 97 9.71 -20.53 -5.64
C VAL A 97 10.26 -21.82 -5.02
N PHE A 98 9.53 -22.42 -4.09
CA PHE A 98 9.81 -23.81 -3.67
C PHE A 98 8.68 -24.77 -4.05
N SER A 99 9.08 -25.77 -4.84
CA SER A 99 8.32 -26.81 -5.52
C SER A 99 7.08 -27.40 -4.80
N GLY A 100 5.91 -27.23 -5.41
CA GLY A 100 5.15 -28.34 -6.02
C GLY A 100 4.34 -29.34 -5.18
N ALA A 101 4.56 -29.53 -3.87
CA ALA A 101 3.81 -30.62 -3.17
C ALA A 101 3.34 -30.33 -1.73
N MET A 102 3.89 -29.34 -1.03
CA MET A 102 3.51 -29.00 0.37
C MET A 102 2.63 -27.73 0.45
N VAL A 103 2.08 -27.31 -0.68
CA VAL A 103 1.83 -25.89 -1.01
C VAL A 103 0.53 -25.33 -0.45
N LEU A 104 -0.53 -26.10 -0.21
CA LEU A 104 -1.86 -25.48 0.05
C LEU A 104 -2.07 -24.96 1.49
N LEU A 105 -1.51 -25.61 2.51
CA LEU A 105 -1.65 -25.23 3.93
C LEU A 105 -0.51 -24.34 4.43
N HIS A 106 0.68 -24.43 3.81
CA HIS A 106 1.82 -23.54 4.10
C HIS A 106 1.77 -22.21 3.33
N ARG A 107 0.98 -22.09 2.26
CA ARG A 107 0.97 -20.92 1.37
C ARG A 107 0.72 -19.58 2.07
N PHE A 108 -0.27 -19.50 2.96
CA PHE A 108 -0.61 -18.22 3.60
C PHE A 108 0.39 -17.81 4.68
N LYS A 109 0.83 -18.74 5.54
CA LYS A 109 1.86 -18.45 6.53
C LYS A 109 3.23 -18.20 5.89
N ALA A 110 3.55 -18.89 4.79
CA ALA A 110 4.78 -18.66 4.04
C ALA A 110 4.73 -17.30 3.33
N ALA A 111 3.59 -16.91 2.75
CA ALA A 111 3.43 -15.60 2.12
C ALA A 111 3.53 -14.45 3.14
N GLU A 112 2.87 -14.58 4.30
CA GLU A 112 2.97 -13.61 5.40
C GLU A 112 4.42 -13.43 5.87
N ASN A 113 5.09 -14.54 6.22
CA ASN A 113 6.48 -14.50 6.67
C ASN A 113 7.43 -13.95 5.60
N GLN A 114 7.24 -14.34 4.34
CA GLN A 114 8.08 -13.84 3.25
C GLN A 114 7.89 -12.34 3.02
N LYS A 115 6.66 -11.82 3.04
CA LYS A 115 6.42 -10.37 2.94
C LYS A 115 7.08 -9.60 4.08
N VAL A 116 7.03 -10.15 5.30
CA VAL A 116 7.75 -9.57 6.45
C VAL A 116 9.26 -9.55 6.17
N GLU A 117 9.86 -10.68 5.80
CA GLU A 117 11.30 -10.78 5.51
C GLU A 117 11.75 -9.82 4.39
N ASP A 118 10.93 -9.68 3.35
CA ASP A 118 11.20 -8.80 2.21
C ASP A 118 11.20 -7.31 2.63
N ILE A 119 10.19 -6.90 3.41
CA ILE A 119 10.09 -5.53 3.93
C ILE A 119 11.21 -5.26 4.96
N GLU A 120 11.52 -6.21 5.84
CA GLU A 120 12.63 -6.09 6.80
C GLU A 120 13.97 -5.94 6.09
N THR A 121 14.18 -6.68 4.99
CA THR A 121 15.37 -6.54 4.15
C THR A 121 15.44 -5.14 3.54
N LEU A 122 14.31 -4.60 3.08
CA LEU A 122 14.24 -3.24 2.55
C LEU A 122 14.56 -2.18 3.62
N LEU A 123 13.98 -2.31 4.81
CA LEU A 123 14.27 -1.44 5.96
C LEU A 123 15.73 -1.52 6.41
N THR A 124 16.34 -2.71 6.36
CA THR A 124 17.74 -2.93 6.72
C THR A 124 18.69 -2.26 5.73
N ARG A 125 18.37 -2.31 4.43
CA ARG A 125 19.17 -1.66 3.37
C ARG A 125 19.10 -0.15 3.41
N ASN A 126 18.06 0.41 4.03
CA ASN A 126 17.78 1.84 4.08
C ASN A 126 17.60 2.32 5.54
N PRO A 127 18.66 2.24 6.38
CA PRO A 127 18.54 2.44 7.83
C PRO A 127 18.13 3.86 8.26
N GLY A 128 18.26 4.85 7.38
CA GLY A 128 17.86 6.25 7.65
C GLY A 128 16.46 6.62 7.18
N HIS A 129 15.68 5.67 6.66
CA HIS A 129 14.35 5.94 6.12
C HIS A 129 13.28 5.26 6.95
N GLN A 130 12.12 5.90 7.03
CA GLN A 130 10.88 5.28 7.43
C GLN A 130 10.13 4.76 6.20
N ALA A 131 9.34 3.70 6.37
CA ALA A 131 8.52 3.12 5.30
C ALA A 131 7.05 3.54 5.41
N VAL A 132 6.44 3.81 4.26
CA VAL A 132 5.01 3.81 4.04
C VAL A 132 4.65 2.46 3.42
N LEU A 133 3.80 1.70 4.11
CA LEU A 133 3.40 0.36 3.65
C LEU A 133 2.04 0.47 2.96
N PHE A 134 1.87 -0.13 1.78
CA PHE A 134 0.60 -0.21 1.06
C PHE A 134 0.21 -1.66 0.84
N GLY A 135 -1.01 -1.99 1.20
CA GLY A 135 -1.54 -3.33 1.10
C GLY A 135 -3.06 -3.34 1.14
N ASP A 136 -3.65 -4.52 1.23
CA ASP A 136 -5.09 -4.70 1.25
C ASP A 136 -5.61 -5.48 2.48
N THR A 137 -6.92 -5.47 2.67
CA THR A 137 -7.62 -6.21 3.73
C THR A 137 -8.07 -7.60 3.31
N VAL A 138 -7.96 -7.96 2.02
CA VAL A 138 -8.36 -9.25 1.45
C VAL A 138 -7.35 -10.34 1.82
N GLN A 139 -6.06 -10.02 1.77
CA GLN A 139 -4.97 -10.97 1.87
C GLN A 139 -4.21 -10.88 3.22
N ALA A 140 -2.91 -11.16 3.21
CA ALA A 140 -2.09 -11.26 4.41
C ALA A 140 -1.65 -9.89 4.97
N ASP A 141 -1.86 -8.80 4.23
CA ASP A 141 -1.18 -7.51 4.49
C ASP A 141 -1.57 -6.89 5.83
N SER A 142 -2.85 -7.02 6.21
CA SER A 142 -3.31 -6.62 7.54
C SER A 142 -2.53 -7.30 8.69
N LYS A 143 -2.08 -8.56 8.51
CA LYS A 143 -1.26 -9.27 9.51
C LYS A 143 0.22 -8.90 9.40
N VAL A 144 0.74 -8.82 8.18
CA VAL A 144 2.12 -8.39 7.88
C VAL A 144 2.37 -7.01 8.47
N PHE A 145 1.50 -6.04 8.22
CA PHE A 145 1.67 -4.66 8.67
C PHE A 145 1.49 -4.53 10.18
N ARG A 146 0.55 -5.27 10.79
CA ARG A 146 0.45 -5.34 12.25
C ARG A 146 1.78 -5.75 12.88
N ARG A 147 2.37 -6.84 12.37
CA ARG A 147 3.65 -7.34 12.85
C ARG A 147 4.78 -6.34 12.62
N LEU A 148 4.88 -5.73 11.44
CA LEU A 148 5.93 -4.76 11.15
C LEU A 148 5.83 -3.49 12.01
N LEU A 149 4.61 -3.02 12.31
CA LEU A 149 4.38 -1.91 13.22
C LEU A 149 4.78 -2.26 14.67
N GLU A 150 4.58 -3.51 15.09
CA GLU A 150 4.97 -4.00 16.42
C GLU A 150 6.48 -4.23 16.55
N ASP A 151 7.10 -4.84 15.53
CA ASP A 151 8.51 -5.21 15.51
C ASP A 151 9.41 -4.00 15.19
N HIS A 152 8.91 -3.03 14.41
CA HIS A 152 9.68 -1.88 13.91
C HIS A 152 8.91 -0.53 14.00
N PRO A 153 8.37 -0.15 15.18
CA PRO A 153 7.49 1.03 15.32
C PRO A 153 8.12 2.36 14.90
N ASP A 154 9.45 2.49 15.01
CA ASP A 154 10.17 3.71 14.61
C ASP A 154 10.54 3.73 13.12
N ARG A 155 10.35 2.61 12.41
CA ARG A 155 10.78 2.42 11.01
C ARG A 155 9.62 2.41 10.03
N VAL A 156 8.39 2.36 10.50
CA VAL A 156 7.18 2.43 9.67
C VAL A 156 6.46 3.73 10.02
N ALA A 157 6.37 4.63 9.04
CA ALA A 157 5.65 5.88 9.19
C ALA A 157 4.14 5.63 9.23
N VAL A 158 3.61 4.88 8.26
CA VAL A 158 2.18 4.56 8.23
C VAL A 158 1.94 3.31 7.40
N ALA A 159 1.00 2.48 7.86
CA ALA A 159 0.43 1.38 7.08
C ALA A 159 -0.89 1.83 6.44
N MET A 160 -0.93 1.83 5.12
CA MET A 160 -2.07 2.17 4.28
C MET A 160 -2.73 0.85 3.83
N LEU A 161 -3.94 0.58 4.30
CA LEU A 161 -4.70 -0.62 3.96
C LEU A 161 -5.92 -0.25 3.11
N HIS A 162 -5.89 -0.66 1.85
CA HIS A 162 -7.04 -0.58 0.97
C HIS A 162 -8.12 -1.55 1.45
N GLU A 163 -9.36 -1.08 1.57
CA GLU A 163 -10.52 -1.85 1.99
C GLU A 163 -11.49 -2.06 0.82
N PRO A 164 -11.24 -3.03 -0.08
CA PRO A 164 -12.19 -3.43 -1.10
C PRO A 164 -13.55 -3.81 -0.53
N ARG A 165 -14.59 -3.61 -1.35
CA ARG A 165 -15.97 -3.94 -0.96
C ARG A 165 -16.10 -5.40 -0.55
N GLY A 166 -16.66 -5.63 0.64
CA GLY A 166 -16.90 -6.98 1.18
C GLY A 166 -15.70 -7.57 1.94
N PHE A 167 -14.60 -6.83 2.03
CA PHE A 167 -13.40 -7.24 2.77
C PHE A 167 -13.05 -6.19 3.84
N PRO A 168 -13.86 -6.02 4.90
CA PRO A 168 -13.59 -5.00 5.91
C PRO A 168 -12.30 -5.32 6.68
N ALA A 169 -11.51 -4.27 6.97
CA ALA A 169 -10.39 -4.37 7.89
C ALA A 169 -10.85 -4.85 9.28
N ALA A 170 -9.96 -5.59 9.97
CA ALA A 170 -10.18 -6.04 11.32
C ALA A 170 -10.29 -4.85 12.30
N ASP A 171 -11.17 -4.98 13.30
CA ASP A 171 -11.48 -3.89 14.25
C ASP A 171 -10.27 -3.42 15.05
N ASP A 172 -9.30 -4.29 15.29
CA ASP A 172 -8.09 -3.99 16.07
C ASP A 172 -7.07 -3.12 15.29
N LEU A 173 -7.24 -2.98 13.98
CA LEU A 173 -6.47 -2.05 13.15
C LEU A 173 -7.15 -0.69 13.02
N ARG A 174 -8.46 -0.62 13.25
CA ARG A 174 -9.21 0.64 13.16
C ARG A 174 -8.87 1.56 14.33
N GLY A 175 -8.64 2.82 14.02
CA GLY A 175 -8.39 3.87 15.01
C GLY A 175 -6.98 3.86 15.60
N ARG A 176 -6.06 3.06 15.05
CA ARG A 176 -4.63 3.23 15.32
C ARG A 176 -4.10 4.43 14.53
N ASP A 177 -3.25 5.25 15.13
CA ASP A 177 -2.69 6.44 14.47
C ASP A 177 -1.70 6.11 13.34
N ASP A 178 -1.07 4.93 13.44
CA ASP A 178 -0.08 4.37 12.51
C ASP A 178 -0.70 3.51 11.39
N VAL A 179 -2.03 3.41 11.34
CA VAL A 179 -2.78 2.69 10.30
C VAL A 179 -3.84 3.58 9.68
N VAL A 180 -3.88 3.64 8.36
CA VAL A 180 -4.94 4.28 7.59
C VAL A 180 -5.65 3.22 6.78
N ILE A 181 -6.94 3.04 7.06
CA ILE A 181 -7.82 2.23 6.22
C ILE A 181 -8.55 3.16 5.27
N PHE A 182 -8.46 2.90 3.97
CA PHE A 182 -9.03 3.75 2.93
C PHE A 182 -9.85 2.91 1.95
N ARG A 183 -10.91 3.50 1.41
CA ARG A 183 -11.80 2.85 0.42
C ARG A 183 -11.48 3.22 -1.01
N ASP A 184 -10.91 4.40 -1.20
CA ASP A 184 -10.47 4.88 -2.49
C ASP A 184 -9.17 5.68 -2.35
N TYR A 185 -8.50 5.90 -3.48
CA TYR A 185 -7.22 6.59 -3.50
C TYR A 185 -7.33 8.10 -3.21
N ALA A 186 -8.53 8.69 -3.24
CA ALA A 186 -8.75 10.06 -2.81
C ALA A 186 -8.73 10.17 -1.28
N GLU A 187 -9.28 9.20 -0.55
CA GLU A 187 -9.12 9.05 0.90
C GLU A 187 -7.65 8.82 1.28
N ALA A 188 -6.95 7.93 0.57
CA ALA A 188 -5.52 7.69 0.78
C ALA A 188 -4.69 8.97 0.61
N ALA A 189 -4.93 9.73 -0.47
CA ALA A 189 -4.24 10.99 -0.74
C ALA A 189 -4.43 12.02 0.37
N LYS A 190 -5.66 12.18 0.87
CA LYS A 190 -5.96 13.11 1.98
C LYS A 190 -5.19 12.72 3.24
N ALA A 191 -5.16 11.44 3.58
CA ALA A 191 -4.44 10.95 4.76
C ALA A 191 -2.91 11.16 4.67
N LEU A 192 -2.34 11.03 3.47
CA LEU A 192 -0.92 11.32 3.22
C LEU A 192 -0.62 12.82 3.23
N LEU A 193 -1.52 13.66 2.72
CA LEU A 193 -1.41 15.11 2.78
C LEU A 193 -1.39 15.60 4.23
N GLU A 194 -2.29 15.08 5.08
CA GLU A 194 -2.32 15.40 6.52
C GLU A 194 -1.01 15.04 7.22
N ARG A 195 -0.34 13.97 6.75
CA ARG A 195 0.97 13.53 7.24
C ARG A 195 2.16 14.27 6.58
N GLY A 196 1.89 15.17 5.65
CA GLY A 196 2.93 15.93 4.93
C GLY A 196 3.77 15.08 3.97
N LEU A 197 3.28 13.91 3.57
CA LEU A 197 3.98 12.99 2.65
C LEU A 197 3.76 13.35 1.18
N ILE A 198 2.69 14.09 0.88
CA ILE A 198 2.42 14.70 -0.42
C ILE A 198 1.94 16.14 -0.25
N SER A 199 2.06 16.96 -1.29
CA SER A 199 1.56 18.33 -1.34
C SER A 199 0.06 18.40 -1.60
N ALA A 200 -0.53 19.56 -1.31
CA ALA A 200 -1.94 19.82 -1.63
C ALA A 200 -2.24 19.71 -3.13
N ALA A 201 -1.32 20.15 -3.99
CA ALA A 201 -1.47 20.05 -5.44
C ALA A 201 -1.44 18.58 -5.92
N GLN A 202 -0.54 17.77 -5.37
CA GLN A 202 -0.48 16.33 -5.63
C GLN A 202 -1.77 15.63 -5.17
N CYS A 203 -2.24 15.91 -3.95
CA CYS A 203 -3.50 15.38 -3.44
C CYS A 203 -4.68 15.72 -4.37
N GLN A 204 -4.76 16.97 -4.86
CA GLN A 204 -5.79 17.37 -5.81
C GLN A 204 -5.71 16.60 -7.14
N GLY A 205 -4.49 16.32 -7.62
CA GLY A 205 -4.28 15.50 -8.82
C GLY A 205 -4.84 14.09 -8.66
N VAL A 206 -4.60 13.45 -7.50
CA VAL A 206 -5.16 12.13 -7.20
C VAL A 206 -6.67 12.17 -7.10
N VAL A 207 -7.24 13.15 -6.38
CA VAL A 207 -8.70 13.32 -6.27
C VAL A 207 -9.34 13.49 -7.64
N ALA A 208 -8.76 14.32 -8.50
CA ALA A 208 -9.27 14.53 -9.86
C ALA A 208 -9.22 13.24 -10.71
N ALA A 209 -8.18 12.41 -10.53
CA ALA A 209 -8.08 11.12 -11.22
C ALA A 209 -9.13 10.12 -10.73
N VAL A 210 -9.47 10.12 -9.43
CA VAL A 210 -10.59 9.33 -8.91
C VAL A 210 -11.93 9.84 -9.46
N ASP A 211 -12.15 11.16 -9.42
CA ASP A 211 -13.39 11.79 -9.88
C ASP A 211 -13.66 11.63 -11.40
N ALA A 212 -12.59 11.45 -12.20
CA ALA A 212 -12.69 11.14 -13.63
C ALA A 212 -13.29 9.74 -13.89
N HIS A 213 -13.27 8.86 -12.89
CA HIS A 213 -13.82 7.51 -12.93
C HIS A 213 -14.92 7.33 -11.89
N PRO A 214 -16.04 8.06 -11.99
CA PRO A 214 -17.06 8.05 -10.97
C PRO A 214 -17.71 6.68 -10.86
N GLU A 215 -17.82 6.19 -9.63
CA GLU A 215 -18.65 5.04 -9.29
C GLU A 215 -20.13 5.40 -9.48
N ARG A 216 -20.89 4.51 -10.11
CA ARG A 216 -22.35 4.58 -10.18
C ARG A 216 -22.96 3.27 -9.72
N GLU A 217 -24.03 3.34 -8.96
CA GLU A 217 -24.82 2.16 -8.65
C GLU A 217 -25.77 1.85 -9.82
N VAL A 218 -25.64 0.66 -10.41
CA VAL A 218 -26.53 0.13 -11.45
C VAL A 218 -27.01 -1.24 -10.98
N ASP A 219 -28.33 -1.37 -10.77
CA ASP A 219 -28.97 -2.61 -10.31
C ASP A 219 -28.33 -3.22 -9.03
N GLY A 220 -27.95 -2.37 -8.07
CA GLY A 220 -27.30 -2.79 -6.82
C GLY A 220 -25.84 -3.18 -6.94
N ARG A 221 -25.20 -2.89 -8.08
CA ARG A 221 -23.75 -3.09 -8.32
C ARG A 221 -23.07 -1.75 -8.56
N VAL A 222 -21.86 -1.59 -8.06
CA VAL A 222 -21.05 -0.44 -8.44
C VAL A 222 -20.45 -0.69 -9.82
N VAL A 223 -20.64 0.28 -10.70
CA VAL A 223 -20.09 0.34 -12.04
C VAL A 223 -19.28 1.61 -12.14
N VAL A 224 -17.99 1.46 -12.38
CA VAL A 224 -17.10 2.58 -12.64
C VAL A 224 -17.20 2.99 -14.12
N ASP A 225 -17.41 4.28 -14.37
CA ASP A 225 -17.48 4.85 -15.71
C ASP A 225 -16.05 5.08 -16.26
N TRP A 226 -15.53 4.10 -17.00
CA TRP A 226 -14.17 4.13 -17.56
C TRP A 226 -14.06 4.85 -18.90
N ASP A 227 -15.19 5.16 -19.56
CA ASP A 227 -15.25 5.73 -20.92
C ASP A 227 -15.41 7.26 -20.93
N LYS A 228 -15.11 7.92 -19.81
CA LYS A 228 -15.13 9.39 -19.68
C LYS A 228 -13.74 10.01 -19.79
#